data_AF-A0A143QCQ0-F1
#
_entry.id   AF-A0A143QCQ0-F1
#
_cell.length_a   1.000
_cell.length_b   1.000
_cell.length_c   1.000
_cell.angle_alpha   90.00
_cell.angle_beta   90.00
_cell.angle_gamma   90.00
#
_symmetry.space_group_name_H-M   'P 1'
#
loop_
_entity.id
_entity.type
_entity.pdbx_description
1 polymer ?
#
loop_
_entity_poly.entity_id
_entity_poly.type
_entity_poly.pdbx_seq_one_letter_code
_entity_poly.pdbx_strand_id
1 'polypeptide(L)' 'MNTVFEDLWQRGVTAEGARRFADGSSENLDPDALAALTEANLSESDLHSYVTWAAAR' A
#
# COMPACT_ATOMS: atom_id res chain seq x y z
N MET A 1 -11.66 11.25 -0.45
CA MET A 1 -10.44 10.74 -1.10
C MET A 1 -9.52 9.93 -0.19
N ASN A 2 -9.67 9.96 1.16
CA ASN A 2 -8.77 9.20 2.07
C ASN A 2 -9.30 7.85 2.59
N THR A 3 -10.49 7.41 2.22
CA THR A 3 -11.06 6.16 2.74
C THR A 3 -10.27 4.91 2.34
N VAL A 4 -9.69 4.88 1.13
CA VAL A 4 -8.87 3.75 0.67
C VAL A 4 -7.52 3.71 1.40
N PHE A 5 -6.89 4.86 1.64
CA PHE A 5 -5.60 4.90 2.35
C PHE A 5 -5.74 4.51 3.81
N GLU A 6 -6.82 4.97 4.46
CA GLU A 6 -7.14 4.55 5.82
C GLU A 6 -7.47 3.05 5.89
N ASP A 7 -8.21 2.50 4.93
CA ASP A 7 -8.49 1.06 4.84
C ASP A 7 -7.19 0.23 4.71
N LEU A 8 -6.32 0.59 3.75
CA LEU A 8 -5.03 -0.08 3.55
C LEU A 8 -4.17 -0.06 4.83
N TRP A 9 -4.12 1.09 5.52
CA TRP A 9 -3.40 1.20 6.79
C TRP A 9 -4.00 0.32 7.90
N GLN A 10 -5.34 0.27 8.03
CA GLN A 10 -6.02 -0.58 9.00
C GLN A 10 -5.79 -2.07 8.72
N ARG A 11 -5.60 -2.44 7.44
CA ARG A 11 -5.24 -3.79 7.00
C ARG A 11 -3.74 -4.10 7.15
N GLY A 12 -2.97 -3.20 7.74
CA GLY A 12 -1.54 -3.43 8.02
C GLY A 12 -0.62 -3.21 6.81
N VAL A 13 -1.11 -2.58 5.75
CA VAL A 13 -0.23 -2.10 4.67
C VAL A 13 0.65 -0.99 5.24
N THR A 14 1.96 -1.16 5.15
CA THR A 14 2.94 -0.16 5.60
C THR A 14 3.47 0.62 4.40
N ALA A 15 4.07 1.79 4.65
CA ALA A 15 4.75 2.55 3.59
C ALA A 15 5.83 1.73 2.88
N GLU A 16 6.60 0.91 3.63
CA GLU A 16 7.61 0.02 3.05
C GLU A 16 6.98 -1.09 2.23
N GLY A 17 5.88 -1.69 2.72
CA GLY A 17 5.14 -2.72 1.97
C GLY A 17 4.58 -2.19 0.65
N ALA A 18 3.91 -1.04 0.67
CA ALA A 18 3.39 -0.41 -0.53
C ALA A 18 4.50 0.03 -1.49
N ARG A 19 5.65 0.49 -0.97
CA ARG A 19 6.82 0.84 -1.80
C ARG A 19 7.40 -0.39 -2.49
N ARG A 20 7.52 -1.50 -1.79
CA ARG A 20 7.98 -2.78 -2.34
C ARG A 20 7.02 -3.32 -3.40
N PHE A 21 5.72 -3.19 -3.17
CA PHE A 21 4.70 -3.55 -4.14
C PHE A 21 4.83 -2.71 -5.43
N ALA A 22 5.01 -1.40 -5.31
CA ALA A 22 5.23 -0.51 -6.45
C ALA A 22 6.54 -0.82 -7.20
N ASP A 23 7.58 -1.27 -6.50
CA ASP A 23 8.87 -1.68 -7.08
C ASP A 23 8.81 -3.08 -7.75
N GLY A 24 7.72 -3.83 -7.58
CA GLY A 24 7.59 -5.22 -8.04
C GLY A 24 8.30 -6.25 -7.15
N SER A 25 8.88 -5.80 -6.04
CA SER A 25 9.59 -6.61 -5.05
C SER A 25 8.64 -7.14 -3.97
N SER A 26 7.70 -8.03 -4.36
CA SER A 26 6.69 -8.59 -3.44
C SER A 26 7.15 -9.79 -2.61
N GLU A 27 8.38 -10.25 -2.86
CA GLU A 27 9.01 -11.37 -2.13
C GLU A 27 9.29 -10.90 -0.69
N ASN A 28 8.47 -11.33 0.28
CA ASN A 28 8.41 -10.87 1.69
C ASN A 28 7.44 -9.73 2.01
N LEU A 29 6.49 -9.42 1.13
CA LEU A 29 5.30 -8.69 1.55
C LEU A 29 4.39 -9.60 2.39
N ASP A 30 3.78 -9.01 3.41
CA ASP A 30 2.73 -9.69 4.16
C ASP A 30 1.58 -10.05 3.20
N PRO A 31 1.10 -11.30 3.16
CA PRO A 31 0.10 -11.72 2.19
C PRO A 31 -1.21 -10.95 2.32
N ASP A 32 -1.58 -10.49 3.52
CA ASP A 32 -2.77 -9.66 3.72
C ASP A 32 -2.59 -8.25 3.13
N ALA A 33 -1.40 -7.66 3.33
CA ALA A 33 -1.05 -6.37 2.75
C ALA A 33 -0.99 -6.43 1.21
N LEU A 34 -0.47 -7.53 0.65
CA LEU A 34 -0.44 -7.77 -0.79
C LEU A 34 -1.86 -7.89 -1.35
N ALA A 35 -2.74 -8.63 -0.67
CA ALA A 35 -4.14 -8.75 -1.05
C ALA A 35 -4.83 -7.39 -1.01
N ALA A 36 -4.65 -6.61 0.05
CA ALA A 36 -5.24 -5.29 0.19
C ALA A 36 -4.82 -4.32 -0.92
N LEU A 37 -3.53 -4.28 -1.27
CA LEU A 37 -3.00 -3.48 -2.38
C LEU A 37 -3.54 -3.93 -3.74
N THR A 38 -3.68 -5.24 -3.92
CA THR A 38 -4.23 -5.84 -5.15
C THR A 38 -5.73 -5.54 -5.29
N GLU A 39 -6.50 -5.68 -4.21
CA GLU A 39 -7.93 -5.40 -4.16
C GLU A 39 -8.24 -3.92 -4.34
N ALA A 40 -7.41 -3.05 -3.77
CA ALA A 40 -7.53 -1.60 -3.95
C ALA A 40 -7.28 -1.18 -5.41
N ASN A 41 -6.62 -2.03 -6.21
CA ASN A 41 -6.35 -1.84 -7.64
C ASN A 41 -5.85 -0.41 -7.93
N LEU A 42 -4.92 0.05 -7.10
CA LEU A 42 -4.40 1.41 -7.14
C LEU A 42 -3.50 1.60 -8.38
N SER A 43 -3.58 2.79 -8.99
CA SER A 43 -2.59 3.18 -9.99
C SER A 43 -1.24 3.44 -9.31
N GLU A 44 -0.16 3.41 -10.08
CA GLU A 44 1.20 3.68 -9.58
C GLU A 44 1.30 5.05 -8.86
N SER A 45 0.61 6.07 -9.38
CA SER A 45 0.51 7.40 -8.76
C SER A 45 -0.23 7.40 -7.43
N ASP A 46 -1.29 6.60 -7.29
CA ASP A 46 -2.05 6.47 -6.05
C ASP A 46 -1.25 5.68 -5.00
N LEU A 47 -0.52 4.65 -5.42
CA LEU A 47 0.45 3.92 -4.61
C LEU A 47 1.54 4.84 -4.08
N HIS A 48 2.11 5.71 -4.92
CA HIS A 48 3.11 6.67 -4.49
C HIS A 48 2.54 7.71 -3.51
N SER A 49 1.30 8.14 -3.73
CA SER A 49 0.57 9.02 -2.81
C SER A 49 0.32 8.32 -1.47
N TYR A 50 -0.08 7.04 -1.48
CA TYR A 50 -0.26 6.23 -0.29
C TYR A 50 1.05 6.04 0.47
N VAL A 51 2.15 5.70 -0.20
CA VAL A 51 3.47 5.55 0.44
C VAL A 51 3.88 6.84 1.15
N THR A 52 3.68 7.99 0.50
CA THR A 52 3.98 9.30 1.09
C THR A 52 3.10 9.58 2.31
N TRP A 53 1.79 9.30 2.21
CA TRP A 53 0.84 9.48 3.30
C TRP A 53 1.13 8.55 4.49
N ALA A 54 1.41 7.26 4.23
CA ALA A 54 1.70 6.24 5.22
C ALA A 54 3.07 6.47 5.90
N ALA A 55 4.05 7.07 5.20
CA ALA A 55 5.34 7.43 5.78
C ALA A 55 5.27 8.68 6.68
N ALA A 56 4.25 9.52 6.52
CA ALA A 56 4.03 10.73 7.30
C ALA A 56 3.14 10.52 8.54
N ARG A 57 2.70 9.28 8.79
CA ARG A 57 1.77 8.89 9.85
C ARG A 57 2.47 8.07 10.92
#